data_AF-A0A835Z162-F1
#
_entry.id   AF-A0A835Z162-F1
#
_cell.length_a   1.000
_cell.length_b   1.000
_cell.length_c   1.000
_cell.angle_alpha   90.00
_cell.angle_beta   90.00
_cell.angle_gamma   90.00
#
_symmetry.space_group_name_H-M   'P 1'
#
loop_
_entity.id
_entity.type
_entity.pdbx_description
1 polymer ?
#
loop_
_entity_poly.entity_id
_entity_poly.type
_entity_poly.pdbx_seq_one_letter_code
_entity_poly.pdbx_strand_id
1 'polypeptide(L)'
;MAATYGYRQHDHHRLEEQQQYDYQQQPQTRRSSEAQQTKIVGNGAKRWNTGEIVSFFNDLLQLDSADAASEPLANIKESSSGCYALQVLDAMYPGCFRLKDCVWGKRDEVLPYEIANNYRILLGGLQKAGVPHSIDMEGVTAGRASCVLEFNQWL
;
A
#
# COMPACT_ATOMS: atom_id res chain seq x y z
N MET A 1 -23.12 -55.25 -53.26
CA MET A 1 -23.72 -55.49 -51.93
C MET A 1 -23.41 -54.28 -51.05
N ALA A 2 -24.47 -53.72 -50.46
CA ALA A 2 -24.55 -52.86 -49.27
C ALA A 2 -23.75 -51.54 -49.19
N ALA A 3 -24.52 -50.47 -48.98
CA ALA A 3 -24.13 -49.11 -48.66
C ALA A 3 -23.77 -48.95 -47.17
N THR A 4 -23.04 -47.88 -46.82
CA THR A 4 -23.47 -46.95 -45.75
C THR A 4 -22.70 -45.64 -45.77
N TYR A 5 -23.48 -44.55 -45.79
CA TYR A 5 -23.11 -43.20 -45.42
C TYR A 5 -22.75 -43.13 -43.92
N GLY A 6 -21.80 -42.28 -43.57
CA GLY A 6 -21.50 -41.91 -42.18
C GLY A 6 -21.09 -40.44 -42.07
N TYR A 7 -22.08 -39.55 -42.00
CA TYR A 7 -21.93 -38.19 -41.49
C TYR A 7 -21.99 -38.23 -39.95
N ARG A 8 -21.02 -37.59 -39.26
CA ARG A 8 -21.10 -37.02 -37.91
C ARG A 8 -19.98 -35.98 -37.81
N GLN A 9 -20.22 -34.69 -38.05
CA GLN A 9 -20.72 -33.72 -37.06
C GLN A 9 -20.25 -34.01 -35.65
N HIS A 10 -19.22 -33.30 -35.18
CA HIS A 10 -19.05 -32.84 -33.80
C HIS A 10 -17.88 -31.82 -33.74
N ASP A 11 -18.03 -30.69 -34.43
CA ASP A 11 -17.17 -29.50 -34.27
C ASP A 11 -18.07 -28.32 -33.90
N HIS A 12 -18.61 -28.32 -32.68
CA HIS A 12 -19.39 -27.17 -32.18
C HIS A 12 -19.40 -27.04 -30.64
N HIS A 13 -18.46 -27.67 -29.92
CA HIS A 13 -18.43 -27.58 -28.44
C HIS A 13 -17.18 -26.92 -27.85
N ARG A 14 -16.37 -26.23 -28.67
CA ARG A 14 -15.11 -25.61 -28.20
C ARG A 14 -15.03 -24.09 -28.35
N LEU A 15 -16.14 -23.43 -28.66
CA LEU A 15 -16.21 -21.97 -28.86
C LEU A 15 -17.13 -21.25 -27.87
N GLU A 16 -17.88 -21.98 -27.04
CA GLU A 16 -18.77 -21.38 -26.02
C GLU A 16 -18.06 -21.18 -24.66
N GLU A 17 -17.00 -21.93 -24.35
CA GLU A 17 -16.26 -21.77 -23.09
C GLU A 17 -15.29 -20.58 -23.09
N GLN A 18 -14.94 -20.03 -24.27
CA GLN A 18 -14.07 -18.84 -24.36
C GLN A 18 -14.82 -17.50 -24.19
N GLN A 19 -16.15 -17.47 -24.33
CA GLN A 19 -16.92 -16.24 -24.12
C GLN A 19 -17.31 -16.02 -22.65
N GLN A 20 -17.12 -17.02 -21.79
CA GLN A 20 -17.50 -16.95 -20.38
C GLN A 20 -16.38 -16.40 -19.47
N TYR A 21 -15.16 -16.24 -20.00
CA TYR A 21 -14.01 -15.71 -19.25
C TYR A 21 -13.77 -14.19 -19.43
N ASP A 22 -14.57 -13.50 -20.24
CA ASP A 22 -14.39 -12.07 -20.53
C ASP A 22 -15.38 -11.13 -19.80
N TYR A 23 -16.15 -11.66 -18.84
CA TYR A 23 -17.19 -10.91 -18.10
C TYR A 23 -16.80 -10.48 -16.67
N GLN A 24 -15.51 -10.49 -16.32
CA GLN A 24 -15.04 -10.04 -15.00
C GLN A 24 -14.00 -8.90 -15.01
N GLN A 25 -14.00 -8.07 -16.05
CA GLN A 25 -13.32 -6.77 -15.99
C GLN A 25 -14.30 -5.62 -16.23
N GLN A 26 -14.88 -5.12 -15.13
CA GLN A 26 -15.29 -3.73 -15.05
C GLN A 26 -14.82 -3.14 -13.71
N PRO A 27 -14.18 -1.96 -13.71
CA PRO A 27 -13.74 -1.29 -12.49
C PRO A 27 -14.98 -0.85 -11.70
N GLN A 28 -15.14 -1.35 -10.48
CA GLN A 28 -16.12 -0.80 -9.55
C GLN A 28 -15.61 0.56 -9.05
N THR A 29 -16.01 1.62 -9.73
CA THR A 29 -16.10 2.96 -9.12
C THR A 29 -17.16 2.91 -8.00
N ARG A 30 -16.77 2.45 -6.81
CA ARG A 30 -17.54 2.70 -5.58
C ARG A 30 -17.24 4.12 -5.10
N ARG A 31 -17.97 5.09 -5.64
CA ARG A 31 -18.36 6.25 -4.84
C ARG A 31 -19.34 5.76 -3.78
N SER A 32 -18.81 5.48 -2.59
CA SER A 32 -19.62 5.29 -1.39
C SER A 32 -19.27 6.40 -0.42
N SER A 33 -20.20 7.34 -0.32
CA SER A 33 -20.30 8.34 0.72
C SER A 33 -20.42 7.67 2.09
N GLU A 34 -19.32 7.56 2.81
CA GLU A 34 -19.34 7.39 4.26
C GLU A 34 -18.53 8.54 4.86
N ALA A 35 -19.23 9.65 5.12
CA ALA A 35 -18.77 10.63 6.07
C ALA A 35 -18.75 9.96 7.45
N GLN A 36 -17.67 9.25 7.74
CA GLN A 36 -17.42 8.71 9.06
C GLN A 36 -17.27 9.88 10.02
N GLN A 37 -18.22 9.92 10.95
CA GLN A 37 -18.40 10.93 11.96
C GLN A 37 -17.12 11.08 12.79
N THR A 38 -16.33 12.12 12.52
CA THR A 38 -15.17 12.48 13.33
C THR A 38 -15.63 12.87 14.72
N LYS A 39 -15.47 11.97 15.70
CA LYS A 39 -15.51 12.36 17.11
C LYS A 39 -14.31 13.25 17.37
N ILE A 40 -14.53 14.57 17.37
CA ILE A 40 -13.58 15.54 17.90
C ILE A 40 -13.57 15.34 19.42
N VAL A 41 -12.56 14.63 19.93
CA VAL A 41 -12.25 14.61 21.35
C VAL A 41 -11.39 15.84 21.63
N GLY A 42 -11.87 16.71 22.54
CA GLY A 42 -11.55 18.13 22.62
C GLY A 42 -10.07 18.53 22.62
N ASN A 43 -9.76 19.72 22.10
CA ASN A 43 -8.42 20.33 21.95
C ASN A 43 -7.28 19.41 21.45
N GLY A 44 -7.59 18.21 20.97
CA GLY A 44 -6.64 17.20 20.54
C GLY A 44 -6.51 17.20 19.02
N ALA A 45 -5.31 16.88 18.54
CA ALA A 45 -5.07 16.61 17.14
C ALA A 45 -6.09 15.59 16.62
N LYS A 46 -6.59 15.81 15.38
CA LYS A 46 -7.48 14.87 14.70
C LYS A 46 -6.79 13.49 14.72
N ARG A 47 -7.52 12.47 15.16
CA ARG A 47 -7.10 11.07 15.02
C ARG A 47 -7.65 10.54 13.71
N TRP A 48 -6.77 10.09 12.84
CA TRP A 48 -7.07 9.64 11.49
C TRP A 48 -7.34 8.14 11.54
N ASN A 49 -8.31 7.68 10.77
CA ASN A 49 -8.53 6.25 10.59
C ASN A 49 -7.54 5.68 9.55
N THR A 50 -7.49 4.35 9.44
CA THR A 50 -6.55 3.67 8.53
C THR A 50 -6.76 4.04 7.06
N GLY A 51 -8.01 4.24 6.63
CA GLY A 51 -8.33 4.65 5.27
C GLY A 51 -7.86 6.06 4.96
N GLU A 52 -8.08 7.01 5.89
CA GLU A 52 -7.61 8.39 5.75
C GLU A 52 -6.09 8.49 5.63
N ILE A 53 -5.35 7.69 6.41
CA ILE A 53 -3.88 7.67 6.35
C ILE A 53 -3.40 7.04 5.04
N VAL A 54 -4.06 5.96 4.58
CA VAL A 54 -3.72 5.36 3.28
C VAL A 54 -3.95 6.35 2.14
N SER A 55 -5.10 7.01 2.10
CA SER A 55 -5.38 8.05 1.10
C SER A 55 -4.37 9.19 1.18
N PHE A 56 -3.98 9.61 2.39
CA PHE A 56 -2.96 10.63 2.57
C PHE A 56 -1.64 10.29 1.92
N PHE A 57 -1.12 9.07 2.13
CA PHE A 57 0.13 8.67 1.48
C PHE A 57 -0.01 8.59 -0.03
N ASN A 58 -1.12 8.02 -0.53
CA ASN A 58 -1.36 7.90 -1.97
C ASN A 58 -1.43 9.28 -2.64
N ASP A 59 -2.12 10.24 -2.03
CA ASP A 59 -2.25 11.61 -2.52
C ASP A 59 -0.92 12.38 -2.42
N LEU A 60 -0.29 12.34 -1.25
CA LEU A 60 0.94 13.10 -0.96
C LEU A 60 2.11 12.63 -1.83
N LEU A 61 2.25 11.32 -1.98
CA LEU A 61 3.35 10.70 -2.72
C LEU A 61 2.98 10.38 -4.18
N GLN A 62 1.76 10.75 -4.59
CA GLN A 62 1.25 10.56 -5.96
C GLN A 62 1.32 9.11 -6.45
N LEU A 63 1.04 8.16 -5.55
CA LEU A 63 1.12 6.72 -5.86
C LEU A 63 0.01 6.26 -6.83
N ASP A 64 -1.09 7.00 -6.93
CA ASP A 64 -2.18 6.75 -7.88
C ASP A 64 -1.94 7.36 -9.28
N SER A 65 -0.81 8.03 -9.50
CA SER A 65 -0.52 8.68 -10.78
C SER A 65 -0.07 7.67 -11.84
N ALA A 66 -0.37 7.94 -13.12
CA ALA A 66 0.03 7.07 -14.23
C ALA A 66 1.56 6.92 -14.37
N ASP A 67 2.31 7.86 -13.80
CA ASP A 67 3.78 7.87 -13.79
C ASP A 67 4.36 7.31 -12.48
N ALA A 68 3.51 6.79 -11.58
CA ALA A 68 3.96 6.25 -10.30
C ALA A 68 4.86 5.03 -10.51
N ALA A 69 6.02 5.04 -9.86
CA ALA A 69 6.95 3.91 -9.88
C ALA A 69 6.48 2.72 -9.02
N SER A 70 5.40 2.89 -8.24
CA SER A 70 4.86 1.90 -7.31
C SER A 70 3.35 1.95 -7.34
N GLU A 71 2.72 0.79 -7.17
CA GLU A 71 1.27 0.68 -7.00
C GLU A 71 0.79 1.43 -5.73
N PRO A 72 -0.45 1.94 -5.72
CA PRO A 72 -1.06 2.59 -4.56
C PRO A 72 -1.14 1.69 -3.33
N LEU A 73 -1.05 2.27 -2.14
CA LEU A 73 -1.27 1.52 -0.90
C LEU A 73 -2.73 1.09 -0.81
N ALA A 74 -2.98 -0.21 -0.63
CA ALA A 74 -4.32 -0.76 -0.43
C ALA A 74 -4.67 -0.85 1.06
N ASN A 75 -3.66 -0.98 1.93
CA ASN A 75 -3.86 -1.06 3.36
C ASN A 75 -2.70 -0.45 4.15
N ILE A 76 -2.96 -0.08 5.40
CA ILE A 76 -1.98 0.62 6.24
C ILE A 76 -0.72 -0.20 6.55
N LYS A 77 -0.80 -1.54 6.53
CA LYS A 77 0.38 -2.38 6.83
C LYS A 77 1.40 -2.34 5.70
N GLU A 78 0.97 -2.06 4.48
CA GLU A 78 1.89 -1.93 3.34
C GLU A 78 2.89 -0.79 3.53
N SER A 79 2.54 0.25 4.31
CA SER A 79 3.46 1.35 4.62
C SER A 79 4.56 0.99 5.64
N SER A 80 4.48 -0.19 6.26
CA SER A 80 5.47 -0.65 7.25
C SER A 80 6.81 -1.10 6.66
N SER A 81 7.04 -0.91 5.35
CA SER A 81 8.39 -1.01 4.77
C SER A 81 9.31 0.13 5.24
N GLY A 82 8.73 1.24 5.73
CA GLY A 82 9.45 2.40 6.23
C GLY A 82 9.92 3.38 5.16
N CYS A 83 9.89 3.02 3.88
CA CYS A 83 10.35 3.90 2.79
C CYS A 83 9.42 5.11 2.60
N TYR A 84 8.10 4.93 2.75
CA TYR A 84 7.13 6.03 2.65
C TYR A 84 7.35 7.07 3.75
N ALA A 85 7.59 6.62 4.99
CA ALA A 85 7.92 7.52 6.09
C ALA A 85 9.24 8.24 5.87
N LEU A 86 10.26 7.55 5.34
CA LEU A 86 11.52 8.18 4.95
C LEU A 86 11.33 9.27 3.90
N GLN A 87 10.49 9.05 2.90
CA GLN A 87 10.22 10.02 1.84
C GLN A 87 9.53 11.28 2.38
N VAL A 88 8.51 11.10 3.24
CA VAL A 88 7.81 12.22 3.88
C VAL A 88 8.77 13.00 4.79
N LEU A 89 9.53 12.31 5.63
CA LEU A 89 10.43 12.97 6.58
C LEU A 89 11.64 13.63 5.90
N ASP A 90 12.14 13.10 4.79
CA ASP A 90 13.21 13.76 4.04
C ASP A 90 12.73 15.06 3.39
N ALA A 91 11.48 15.12 2.94
CA ALA A 91 10.88 16.37 2.46
C ALA A 91 10.77 17.43 3.58
N MET A 92 10.53 17.01 4.82
CA MET A 92 10.43 17.90 6.00
C MET A 92 11.80 18.29 6.58
N TYR A 93 12.77 17.36 6.56
CA TYR A 93 14.12 17.55 7.11
C TYR A 93 15.19 17.15 6.08
N PRO A 94 15.38 17.94 5.01
CA PRO A 94 16.26 17.58 3.91
C PRO A 94 17.69 17.29 4.37
N GLY A 95 18.27 16.20 3.86
CA GLY A 95 19.66 15.82 4.12
C GLY A 95 19.89 15.10 5.46
N CYS A 96 18.85 14.89 6.26
CA CYS A 96 18.94 14.09 7.49
C CYS A 96 18.98 12.58 7.16
N PHE A 97 18.30 12.16 6.09
CA PHE A 97 18.10 10.77 5.72
C PHE A 97 18.98 10.36 4.53
N ARG A 98 19.52 9.13 4.56
CA ARG A 98 20.31 8.59 3.45
C ARG A 98 19.42 7.80 2.49
N LEU A 99 18.59 8.50 1.72
CA LEU A 99 17.62 7.87 0.81
C LEU A 99 18.26 6.92 -0.23
N LYS A 100 19.52 7.16 -0.61
CA LYS A 100 20.27 6.25 -1.50
C LYS A 100 20.45 4.83 -0.96
N ASP A 101 20.40 4.68 0.37
CA ASP A 101 20.57 3.39 1.05
C ASP A 101 19.19 2.75 1.37
N CYS A 102 18.08 3.43 1.02
CA CYS A 102 16.72 2.99 1.26
C CYS A 102 16.29 1.99 0.17
N VAL A 103 15.63 0.91 0.60
CA VAL A 103 14.97 -0.02 -0.32
C VAL A 103 13.51 0.41 -0.47
N TRP A 104 13.08 0.64 -1.70
CA TRP A 104 11.75 1.14 -2.03
C TRP A 104 10.79 -0.01 -2.32
N GLY A 105 9.53 0.17 -1.93
CA GLY A 105 8.45 -0.79 -2.18
C GLY A 105 7.52 -0.95 -0.98
N LYS A 106 6.41 -1.63 -1.22
CA LYS A 106 5.47 -2.01 -0.16
C LYS A 106 6.11 -3.06 0.76
N ARG A 107 5.54 -3.23 1.95
CA ARG A 107 6.00 -4.25 2.91
C ARG A 107 6.21 -5.63 2.27
N ASP A 108 5.24 -6.11 1.49
CA ASP A 108 5.27 -7.47 0.93
C ASP A 108 6.24 -7.62 -0.26
N GLU A 109 6.76 -6.50 -0.78
CA GLU A 109 7.74 -6.45 -1.85
C GLU A 109 9.19 -6.40 -1.33
N VAL A 110 9.36 -6.11 -0.04
CA VAL A 110 10.65 -5.83 0.59
C VAL A 110 10.99 -6.90 1.63
N LEU A 111 12.23 -7.38 1.63
CA LEU A 111 12.63 -8.45 2.53
C LEU A 111 12.74 -7.94 3.97
N PRO A 112 12.50 -8.78 5.00
CA PRO A 112 12.50 -8.32 6.39
C PRO A 112 13.78 -7.60 6.85
N TYR A 113 14.95 -8.02 6.36
CA TYR A 113 16.22 -7.36 6.70
C TYR A 113 16.38 -5.99 6.02
N GLU A 114 15.75 -5.78 4.86
CA GLU A 114 15.71 -4.50 4.16
C GLU A 114 14.77 -3.52 4.87
N ILE A 115 13.63 -4.02 5.37
CA ILE A 115 12.73 -3.24 6.25
C ILE A 115 13.52 -2.77 7.48
N ALA A 116 14.25 -3.66 8.14
CA ALA A 116 15.08 -3.29 9.29
C ALA A 116 16.13 -2.23 8.94
N ASN A 117 16.74 -2.31 7.74
CA ASN A 117 17.67 -1.28 7.27
C ASN A 117 16.98 0.07 7.05
N ASN A 118 15.80 0.10 6.44
CA ASN A 118 15.02 1.33 6.25
C ASN A 118 14.73 2.01 7.61
N TYR A 119 14.28 1.25 8.61
CA TYR A 119 14.03 1.82 9.94
C TYR A 119 15.31 2.28 10.64
N ARG A 120 16.45 1.62 10.42
CA ARG A 120 17.75 2.11 10.92
C ARG A 120 18.13 3.46 10.30
N ILE A 121 17.87 3.66 9.01
CA ILE A 121 18.09 4.94 8.33
C ILE A 121 17.16 6.00 8.92
N LEU A 122 15.88 5.65 9.12
CA LEU A 122 14.86 6.53 9.68
C LEU A 122 15.25 7.01 11.08
N LEU A 123 15.60 6.08 11.98
CA LEU A 123 16.03 6.41 13.35
C LEU A 123 17.28 7.30 13.36
N GLY A 124 18.26 6.99 12.52
CA GLY A 124 19.46 7.83 12.39
C GLY A 124 19.17 9.23 11.86
N GLY A 125 18.20 9.37 10.96
CA GLY A 125 17.76 10.67 10.44
C GLY A 125 16.98 11.48 11.47
N LEU A 126 16.05 10.85 12.20
CA LEU A 126 15.30 11.50 13.28
C LEU A 126 16.24 12.02 14.38
N GLN A 127 17.25 11.23 14.75
CA GLN A 127 18.26 11.66 15.73
C GLN A 127 19.02 12.90 15.25
N LYS A 128 19.40 12.98 13.96
CA LYS A 128 20.05 14.16 13.39
C LYS A 128 19.13 15.37 13.32
N ALA A 129 17.85 15.15 13.03
CA ALA A 129 16.84 16.19 13.00
C ALA A 129 16.44 16.68 14.40
N GLY A 130 16.90 16.01 15.47
CA GLY A 130 16.53 16.33 16.85
C GLY A 130 15.08 15.99 17.20
N VAL A 131 14.46 15.07 16.44
CA VAL A 131 13.06 14.68 16.63
C VAL A 131 12.99 13.52 17.62
N PRO A 132 12.39 13.70 18.81
CA PRO A 132 12.18 12.61 19.74
C PRO A 132 11.13 11.64 19.19
N HIS A 133 11.38 10.35 19.33
CA HIS A 133 10.42 9.30 18.96
C HIS A 133 10.24 8.32 20.13
N SER A 134 9.01 7.86 20.34
CA SER A 134 8.66 6.92 21.42
C SER A 134 7.94 5.65 20.94
N ILE A 135 8.00 5.38 19.63
CA ILE A 135 7.18 4.34 18.99
C ILE A 135 7.85 2.97 19.07
N ASP A 136 7.04 1.92 19.24
CA ASP A 136 7.43 0.52 19.16
C ASP A 136 7.83 0.11 17.73
N MET A 137 9.09 0.40 17.38
CA MET A 137 9.64 0.07 16.06
C MET A 137 9.72 -1.44 15.80
N GLU A 138 9.81 -2.27 16.84
CA GLU A 138 9.78 -3.72 16.70
C GLU A 138 8.39 -4.18 16.25
N GLY A 139 7.33 -3.66 16.87
CA GLY A 139 5.95 -3.90 16.45
C GLY A 139 5.66 -3.40 15.02
N VAL A 140 6.21 -2.24 14.65
CA VAL A 140 6.06 -1.67 13.30
C VAL A 140 6.78 -2.52 12.26
N THR A 141 8.05 -2.85 12.47
CA THR A 141 8.83 -3.69 11.55
C THR A 141 8.25 -5.10 11.41
N ALA A 142 7.62 -5.63 12.45
CA ALA A 142 6.85 -6.88 12.40
C ALA A 142 5.50 -6.76 11.66
N GLY A 143 5.05 -5.56 11.29
CA GLY A 143 3.79 -5.34 10.56
C GLY A 143 2.54 -5.44 11.45
N ARG A 144 2.69 -5.26 12.77
CA ARG A 144 1.55 -5.30 13.71
C ARG A 144 0.66 -4.08 13.46
N ALA A 145 -0.59 -4.31 13.06
CA ALA A 145 -1.49 -3.26 12.57
C ALA A 145 -1.65 -2.08 13.55
N SER A 146 -1.76 -2.36 14.85
CA SER A 146 -1.90 -1.33 15.88
C SER A 146 -0.66 -0.43 15.98
N CYS A 147 0.54 -1.02 15.96
CA CYS A 147 1.80 -0.30 16.02
C CYS A 147 2.03 0.51 14.74
N VAL A 148 1.71 -0.06 13.57
CA VAL A 148 1.81 0.64 12.28
C VAL A 148 0.85 1.83 12.23
N LEU A 149 -0.39 1.67 12.71
CA LEU A 149 -1.34 2.78 12.79
C LEU A 149 -0.84 3.88 13.74
N GLU A 150 -0.37 3.52 14.93
CA GLU A 150 0.18 4.47 15.89
C GLU A 150 1.39 5.22 15.33
N PHE A 151 2.28 4.51 14.62
CA PHE A 151 3.42 5.11 13.95
C PHE A 151 3.00 6.14 12.90
N ASN A 152 2.09 5.78 12.00
CA ASN A 152 1.63 6.71 10.96
C ASN A 152 0.74 7.83 11.50
N GLN A 153 0.15 7.67 12.69
CA GLN A 153 -0.60 8.74 13.35
C GLN A 153 0.32 9.80 13.98
N TRP A 154 1.53 9.40 14.38
CA TRP A 154 2.55 10.27 14.92
C TRP A 154 3.34 11.03 13.85
N LEU A 155 3.54 10.39 12.69
CA LEU A 155 4.22 10.96 11.52
C LEU A 155 3.50 12.24 11.04
#